data_AF-A0AAW9JA86-F1
#
_entry.id   AF-A0AAW9JA86-F1
#
_cell.length_a   1.000
_cell.length_b   1.000
_cell.length_c   1.000
_cell.angle_alpha   90.00
_cell.angle_beta   90.00
_cell.angle_gamma   90.00
#
_symmetry.space_group_name_H-M   'P 1'
#
loop_
_entity.id
_entity.type
_entity.pdbx_description
1 polymer ?
#
loop_
_entity_poly.entity_id
_entity_poly.type
_entity_poly.pdbx_seq_one_letter_code
_entity_poly.pdbx_strand_id
1 'polypeptide(L)'
;INKNAYNESIEQYGNWWDWMIGIPARLNNVVILMYDDLTQEQVTKYMNAIQKFLPSIEPGSKYHTGANLADVCVNKLLQGVNLKDPDKIKEASEDIGDVFKYVTSGDGFYPDGSYVQHGIVAYTGSYGNV
;
A
#
# COMPACT_ATOMS: atom_id res chain seq x y z
N ILE A 1 -8.23 -17.20 -6.02
CA ILE A 1 -7.85 -15.81 -6.38
C ILE A 1 -6.52 -15.79 -7.13
N ASN A 2 -5.41 -16.24 -6.53
CA ASN A 2 -4.09 -16.20 -7.17
C ASN A 2 -4.01 -16.91 -8.53
N LYS A 3 -4.71 -18.03 -8.77
CA LYS A 3 -4.69 -18.69 -10.09
C LYS A 3 -5.35 -17.87 -11.23
N ASN A 4 -6.42 -17.12 -10.94
CA ASN A 4 -7.35 -16.64 -11.97
C ASN A 4 -7.51 -15.12 -12.03
N ALA A 5 -7.13 -14.38 -10.99
CA ALA A 5 -7.50 -12.97 -10.87
C ALA A 5 -6.38 -12.05 -10.35
N TYR A 6 -5.57 -12.50 -9.39
CA TYR A 6 -4.52 -11.66 -8.78
C TYR A 6 -3.18 -12.39 -8.77
N ASN A 7 -2.42 -12.23 -9.86
CA ASN A 7 -1.11 -12.83 -10.08
C ASN A 7 -0.29 -12.05 -11.13
N GLU A 8 0.95 -12.48 -11.32
CA GLU A 8 1.95 -11.83 -12.17
C GLU A 8 1.61 -11.81 -13.67
N SER A 9 0.72 -12.69 -14.15
CA SER A 9 0.30 -12.74 -15.56
C SER A 9 -0.96 -11.95 -15.89
N ILE A 10 -1.61 -11.36 -14.88
CA ILE A 10 -2.80 -10.53 -15.07
C ILE A 10 -2.39 -9.07 -15.15
N GLU A 11 -2.94 -8.36 -16.14
CA GLU A 11 -2.84 -6.90 -16.22
C GLU A 11 -3.99 -6.25 -15.46
N GLN A 12 -3.69 -5.11 -14.82
CA GLN A 12 -4.69 -4.39 -14.04
C GLN A 12 -5.85 -3.92 -14.93
N TYR A 13 -7.05 -3.93 -14.37
CA TYR A 13 -8.25 -3.39 -15.02
C TYR A 13 -9.19 -2.77 -13.99
N GLY A 14 -10.03 -1.83 -14.42
CA GLY A 14 -10.92 -1.12 -13.50
C GLY A 14 -10.16 -0.17 -12.57
N ASN A 15 -10.49 -0.19 -11.28
CA ASN A 15 -9.94 0.77 -10.32
C ASN A 15 -8.57 0.32 -9.81
N TRP A 16 -7.54 1.16 -9.99
CA TRP A 16 -6.16 0.91 -9.53
C TRP A 16 -6.10 0.61 -8.02
N TRP A 17 -6.97 1.23 -7.22
CA TRP A 17 -7.00 1.08 -5.77
C TRP A 17 -7.19 -0.39 -5.36
N ASP A 18 -8.01 -1.15 -6.08
CA ASP A 18 -8.24 -2.56 -5.78
C ASP A 18 -6.95 -3.37 -5.92
N TRP A 19 -6.12 -3.06 -6.92
CA TRP A 19 -4.91 -3.81 -7.24
C TRP A 19 -3.74 -3.47 -6.34
N MET A 20 -3.62 -2.20 -5.95
CA MET A 20 -2.44 -1.67 -5.24
C MET A 20 -2.67 -1.49 -3.74
N ILE A 21 -3.92 -1.36 -3.29
CA ILE A 21 -4.26 -1.13 -1.88
C ILE A 21 -5.19 -2.21 -1.37
N GLY A 22 -6.35 -2.36 -2.02
CA GLY A 22 -7.44 -3.18 -1.52
C GLY A 22 -7.10 -4.66 -1.37
N ILE A 23 -6.71 -5.31 -2.47
CA ILE A 23 -6.35 -6.72 -2.47
C ILE A 23 -5.06 -6.97 -1.66
N PRO A 24 -3.97 -6.20 -1.80
CA PRO A 24 -2.77 -6.35 -0.98
C PRO A 24 -3.03 -6.35 0.52
N ALA A 25 -3.82 -5.40 1.04
CA ALA A 25 -4.12 -5.31 2.46
C ALA A 25 -4.77 -6.59 3.01
N ARG A 26 -5.74 -7.11 2.27
CA ARG A 26 -6.48 -8.32 2.65
C ARG A 26 -5.63 -9.56 2.49
N LEU A 27 -4.88 -9.68 1.40
CA LEU A 27 -4.01 -10.82 1.13
C LEU A 27 -2.87 -10.91 2.14
N ASN A 28 -2.21 -9.80 2.46
CA ASN A 28 -1.19 -9.74 3.50
C ASN A 28 -1.73 -10.25 4.85
N ASN A 29 -2.89 -9.74 5.29
CA ASN A 29 -3.49 -10.16 6.55
C ASN A 29 -3.87 -11.64 6.57
N VAL A 30 -4.41 -12.18 5.47
CA VAL A 30 -4.71 -13.61 5.35
C VAL A 30 -3.43 -14.45 5.46
N VAL A 31 -2.34 -14.04 4.79
CA VAL A 31 -1.06 -14.77 4.85
C VAL A 31 -0.45 -14.72 6.24
N ILE A 32 -0.53 -13.57 6.93
CA ILE A 32 -0.06 -13.44 8.33
C ILE A 32 -0.85 -14.40 9.25
N LEU A 33 -2.18 -14.39 9.14
CA LEU A 33 -3.04 -15.21 10.00
C LEU A 33 -2.89 -16.71 9.76
N MET A 34 -2.60 -17.11 8.52
CA MET A 34 -2.48 -18.50 8.09
C MET A 34 -1.02 -18.95 7.93
N TYR A 35 -0.05 -18.17 8.43
CA TYR A 35 1.35 -18.33 8.05
C TYR A 35 1.89 -19.74 8.29
N ASP A 36 1.58 -20.33 9.44
CA ASP A 36 2.04 -21.66 9.85
C ASP A 36 1.33 -22.80 9.07
N ASP A 37 0.19 -22.51 8.44
CA ASP A 37 -0.58 -23.46 7.62
C ASP A 37 -0.23 -23.38 6.12
N LEU A 38 0.53 -22.35 5.71
CA LEU A 38 0.94 -22.13 4.33
C LEU A 38 2.36 -22.65 4.09
N THR A 39 2.59 -23.23 2.92
CA THR A 39 3.96 -23.52 2.49
C THR A 39 4.68 -22.23 2.13
N GLN A 40 6.00 -22.21 2.28
CA GLN A 40 6.81 -21.05 1.88
C GLN A 40 6.62 -20.70 0.39
N GLU A 41 6.38 -21.70 -0.47
CA GLU A 41 6.07 -21.48 -1.88
C GLU A 41 4.76 -20.72 -2.07
N GLN A 42 3.71 -21.06 -1.30
CA GLN A 42 2.43 -20.34 -1.34
C GLN A 42 2.60 -18.90 -0.86
N VAL A 43 3.32 -18.69 0.25
CA VAL A 43 3.63 -17.35 0.78
C VAL A 43 4.34 -16.52 -0.29
N THR A 44 5.44 -17.01 -0.84
CA THR A 44 6.20 -16.31 -1.89
C THR A 44 5.34 -16.02 -3.11
N LYS A 45 4.51 -16.97 -3.56
CA LYS A 45 3.61 -16.78 -4.70
C LYS A 45 2.59 -15.66 -4.49
N TYR A 46 2.05 -15.53 -3.27
CA TYR A 46 1.12 -14.46 -2.94
C TYR A 46 1.82 -13.10 -2.83
N MET A 47 3.02 -13.09 -2.24
CA MET A 47 3.82 -11.87 -2.10
C MET A 47 4.35 -11.38 -3.46
N ASN A 48 4.67 -12.27 -4.40
CA ASN A 48 5.03 -11.90 -5.77
C ASN A 48 3.86 -11.25 -6.52
N ALA A 49 2.63 -11.71 -6.29
CA ALA A 49 1.46 -11.06 -6.85
C ALA A 49 1.33 -9.62 -6.34
N ILE A 50 1.53 -9.38 -5.04
CA ILE A 50 1.56 -8.01 -4.49
C ILE A 50 2.71 -7.21 -5.13
N GLN A 51 3.90 -7.80 -5.27
CA GLN A 51 5.06 -7.13 -5.88
C GLN A 51 4.82 -6.71 -7.33
N LYS A 52 4.06 -7.49 -8.12
CA LYS A 52 3.70 -7.12 -9.50
C LYS A 52 2.88 -5.84 -9.56
N PHE A 53 1.89 -5.68 -8.68
CA PHE A 53 0.98 -4.54 -8.73
C PHE A 53 1.46 -3.34 -7.90
N LEU A 54 2.25 -3.59 -6.85
CA LEU A 54 2.86 -2.56 -6.02
C LEU A 54 4.39 -2.76 -5.95
N PRO A 55 5.12 -2.48 -7.05
CA PRO A 55 6.55 -2.76 -7.10
C PRO A 55 7.39 -1.78 -6.28
N SER A 56 7.00 -0.51 -6.30
CA SER A 56 7.71 0.64 -5.73
C SER A 56 6.71 1.74 -5.39
N ILE A 57 7.14 2.67 -4.53
CA ILE A 57 6.43 3.94 -4.36
C ILE A 57 7.08 4.94 -5.31
N GLU A 58 6.38 5.24 -6.41
CA GLU A 58 6.86 6.16 -7.44
C GLU A 58 7.01 7.59 -6.90
N PRO A 59 8.22 8.19 -6.90
CA PRO A 59 8.42 9.57 -6.50
C PRO A 59 7.56 10.53 -7.34
N GLY A 60 6.81 11.42 -6.69
CA GLY A 60 5.92 12.37 -7.37
C GLY A 60 4.64 11.74 -7.94
N SER A 61 4.32 10.49 -7.57
CA SER A 61 3.03 9.87 -7.87
C SER A 61 1.87 10.69 -7.32
N LYS A 62 0.88 10.98 -8.17
CA LYS A 62 -0.39 11.57 -7.73
C LYS A 62 -1.31 10.56 -7.02
N TYR A 63 -0.97 9.28 -7.09
CA TYR A 63 -1.73 8.21 -6.45
C TYR A 63 -1.18 7.88 -5.05
N HIS A 64 0.12 8.10 -4.82
CA HIS A 64 0.78 7.81 -3.54
C HIS A 64 1.04 9.09 -2.75
N THR A 65 -0.05 9.76 -2.34
CA THR A 65 -0.05 10.91 -1.43
C THR A 65 -1.01 10.64 -0.28
N GLY A 66 -0.77 11.29 0.87
CA GLY A 66 -1.68 11.22 2.03
C GLY A 66 -2.07 9.79 2.41
N ALA A 67 -3.37 9.53 2.51
CA ALA A 67 -3.88 8.23 2.96
C ALA A 67 -3.48 7.08 2.03
N ASN A 68 -3.49 7.30 0.71
CA ASN A 68 -3.08 6.26 -0.22
C ASN A 68 -1.61 5.88 -0.05
N LEU A 69 -0.73 6.86 0.23
CA LEU A 69 0.68 6.61 0.53
C LEU A 69 0.81 5.76 1.81
N ALA A 70 0.07 6.12 2.87
CA ALA A 70 0.08 5.36 4.11
C ALA A 70 -0.35 3.90 3.88
N ASP A 71 -1.45 3.68 3.15
CA ASP A 71 -1.97 2.35 2.81
C ASP A 71 -0.93 1.50 2.04
N VAL A 72 -0.30 2.06 0.99
CA VAL A 72 0.70 1.32 0.22
C VAL A 72 1.95 1.03 1.04
N CYS A 73 2.39 1.95 1.91
CA CYS A 73 3.51 1.72 2.82
C CYS A 73 3.21 0.56 3.79
N VAL A 74 2.02 0.53 4.39
CA VAL A 74 1.60 -0.58 5.25
C VAL A 74 1.58 -1.90 4.47
N ASN A 75 1.07 -1.90 3.24
CA ASN A 75 1.07 -3.10 2.41
C ASN A 75 2.47 -3.61 2.07
N LYS A 76 3.41 -2.71 1.74
CA LYS A 76 4.83 -3.09 1.50
C LYS A 76 5.50 -3.59 2.77
N LEU A 77 5.22 -2.97 3.92
CA LEU A 77 5.72 -3.40 5.22
C LEU A 77 5.27 -4.84 5.53
N LEU A 78 3.98 -5.12 5.44
CA LEU A 78 3.43 -6.45 5.71
C LEU A 78 3.91 -7.51 4.70
N GLN A 79 4.13 -7.10 3.44
CA GLN A 79 4.76 -7.97 2.45
C GLN A 79 6.18 -8.35 2.86
N GLY A 80 6.98 -7.39 3.35
CA GLY A 80 8.31 -7.65 3.90
C GLY A 80 8.28 -8.57 5.12
N VAL A 81 7.31 -8.36 6.03
CA VAL A 81 7.10 -9.24 7.21
C VAL A 81 6.81 -10.68 6.80
N ASN A 82 5.87 -10.89 5.86
CA ASN A 82 5.52 -12.22 5.35
C ASN A 82 6.72 -12.91 4.66
N LEU A 83 7.56 -12.15 3.97
CA LEU A 83 8.78 -12.66 3.34
C LEU A 83 9.96 -12.80 4.30
N LYS A 84 9.84 -12.31 5.55
CA LYS A 84 10.96 -12.15 6.50
C LYS A 84 12.13 -11.38 5.87
N ASP A 85 11.80 -10.34 5.11
CA ASP A 85 12.73 -9.51 4.36
C ASP A 85 12.95 -8.17 5.11
N PRO A 86 14.08 -8.01 5.81
CA PRO A 86 14.37 -6.80 6.58
C PRO A 86 14.59 -5.56 5.70
N ASP A 87 15.09 -5.73 4.47
CA ASP A 87 15.34 -4.61 3.57
C ASP A 87 14.02 -4.03 3.07
N LYS A 88 13.05 -4.90 2.74
CA LYS A 88 11.70 -4.48 2.33
C LYS A 88 10.91 -3.82 3.46
N ILE A 89 11.09 -4.30 4.70
CA ILE A 89 10.53 -3.67 5.91
C ILE A 89 11.12 -2.27 6.10
N LYS A 90 12.44 -2.13 5.93
CA LYS A 90 13.13 -0.86 6.06
C LYS A 90 12.67 0.13 4.99
N GLU A 91 12.63 -0.28 3.73
CA GLU A 91 12.17 0.52 2.60
C GLU A 91 10.77 1.10 2.87
N ALA A 92 9.81 0.25 3.26
CA ALA A 92 8.44 0.68 3.56
C ALA A 92 8.37 1.66 4.76
N SER A 93 9.25 1.49 5.74
CA SER A 93 9.33 2.38 6.92
C SER A 93 9.94 3.74 6.60
N GLU A 94 10.79 3.82 5.56
CA GLU A 94 11.36 5.08 5.08
C GLU A 94 10.39 5.81 4.13
N ASP A 95 9.69 5.07 3.27
CA ASP A 95 8.76 5.60 2.27
C ASP A 95 7.57 6.38 2.87
N ILE A 96 7.15 6.06 4.11
CA ILE A 96 6.00 6.73 4.76
C ILE A 96 6.29 8.18 5.18
N GLY A 97 7.55 8.61 5.21
CA GLY A 97 7.97 9.87 5.80
C GLY A 97 7.25 11.12 5.25
N ASP A 98 6.85 11.11 3.99
CA ASP A 98 6.15 12.23 3.36
C ASP A 98 4.71 12.44 3.88
N VAL A 99 4.06 11.39 4.41
CA VAL A 99 2.72 11.49 5.02
C VAL A 99 2.69 12.46 6.20
N PHE A 100 3.80 12.55 6.94
CA PHE A 100 3.89 13.32 8.18
C PHE A 100 4.30 14.79 7.97
N LYS A 101 4.66 15.19 6.74
CA LYS A 101 5.09 16.55 6.44
C LYS A 101 3.86 17.44 6.25
N TYR A 102 3.90 18.64 6.83
CA TYR A 102 2.92 19.66 6.48
C TYR A 102 3.10 20.13 5.04
N VAL A 103 1.99 20.35 4.35
CA VAL A 103 1.94 20.92 3.01
C VAL A 103 1.34 22.33 3.05
N THR A 104 1.64 23.12 2.01
CA THR A 104 1.04 24.44 1.78
C THR A 104 0.11 24.45 0.56
N SER A 105 0.05 23.34 -0.18
CA SER A 105 -0.82 23.11 -1.33
C SER A 105 -0.97 21.61 -1.60
N GLY A 106 -2.10 21.19 -2.17
CA GLY A 106 -2.33 19.80 -2.55
C GLY A 106 -2.71 18.90 -1.38
N ASP A 107 -2.36 17.61 -1.49
CA ASP A 107 -2.75 16.57 -0.55
C ASP A 107 -1.87 16.57 0.70
N GLY A 108 -2.48 16.37 1.87
CA GLY A 108 -1.79 16.22 3.16
C GLY A 108 -2.36 17.10 4.26
N PHE A 109 -1.65 17.10 5.39
CA PHE A 109 -1.95 17.95 6.53
C PHE A 109 -1.40 19.36 6.32
N TYR A 110 -2.16 20.37 6.73
CA TYR A 110 -1.74 21.76 6.74
C TYR A 110 -1.39 22.21 8.17
N PRO A 111 -0.55 23.24 8.36
CA PRO A 111 -0.18 23.72 9.70
C PRO A 111 -1.36 24.21 10.56
N ASP A 112 -2.50 24.55 9.95
CA ASP A 112 -3.72 24.97 10.63
C ASP A 112 -4.62 23.80 11.07
N GLY A 113 -4.21 22.56 10.79
CA GLY A 113 -4.96 21.34 11.12
C GLY A 113 -5.89 20.86 10.00
N SER A 114 -6.01 21.58 8.89
CA SER A 114 -6.76 21.11 7.73
C SER A 114 -6.11 19.87 7.11
N TYR A 115 -6.91 18.99 6.52
CA TYR A 115 -6.43 17.87 5.72
C TYR A 115 -7.14 17.86 4.37
N VAL A 116 -6.37 17.82 3.30
CA VAL A 116 -6.86 17.76 1.92
C VAL A 116 -6.42 16.46 1.28
N GLN A 117 -7.30 15.87 0.48
CA GLN A 117 -6.96 14.79 -0.43
C GLN A 117 -7.68 15.00 -1.77
N HIS A 118 -7.18 14.38 -2.84
CA HIS A 118 -7.69 14.56 -4.21
C HIS A 118 -7.53 16.02 -4.69
N GLY A 119 -6.45 16.66 -4.27
CA GLY A 119 -5.98 17.97 -4.65
C GLY A 119 -6.74 19.14 -4.04
N ILE A 120 -8.06 19.00 -3.83
CA ILE A 120 -8.95 20.12 -3.52
C ILE A 120 -10.04 19.80 -2.50
N VAL A 121 -10.20 18.55 -2.07
CA VAL A 121 -11.31 18.15 -1.19
C VAL A 121 -10.87 18.21 0.26
N ALA A 122 -11.57 18.98 1.09
CA ALA A 122 -11.40 18.93 2.54
C ALA A 122 -11.85 17.56 3.04
N TYR A 123 -10.90 16.72 3.47
CA TYR A 123 -11.12 15.28 3.59
C TYR A 123 -10.73 14.67 4.94
N THR A 124 -10.61 15.50 5.98
CA THR A 124 -10.23 15.07 7.34
C THR A 124 -11.09 13.91 7.87
N GLY A 125 -12.39 13.90 7.58
CA GLY A 125 -13.35 12.94 8.13
C GLY A 125 -13.35 11.55 7.49
N SER A 126 -12.59 11.31 6.41
CA SER A 126 -12.45 9.95 5.86
C SER A 126 -11.04 9.66 5.38
N TYR A 127 -10.51 10.30 4.32
CA TYR A 127 -9.10 10.05 3.93
C TYR A 127 -8.13 10.49 5.03
N GLY A 128 -8.46 11.52 5.82
CA GLY A 128 -7.68 11.85 7.02
C GLY A 128 -7.84 10.86 8.18
N ASN A 129 -8.84 9.97 8.14
CA ASN A 129 -9.05 8.92 9.13
C ASN A 129 -8.39 7.59 8.76
N VAL A 130 -8.30 7.30 7.46
CA VAL A 130 -7.53 6.17 6.89
C VAL A 130 -6.06 6.34 7.24
#